data_AF-A0A932AMV0-F1
#
_entry.id   AF-A0A932AMV0-F1
#
_cell.length_a   1.000
_cell.length_b   1.000
_cell.length_c   1.000
_cell.angle_alpha   90.00
_cell.angle_beta   90.00
_cell.angle_gamma   90.00
#
_symmetry.space_group_name_H-M   'P 1'
#
loop_
_entity.id
_entity.type
_entity.pdbx_description
1 polymer ?
#
loop_
_entity_poly.entity_id
_entity_poly.type
_entity_poly.pdbx_seq_one_letter_code
_entity_poly.pdbx_strand_id
1 'polypeptide(L)'
;MRGGLFGLVFVAPAAVAGELLADRRGRVRGGAALVVTLFELLGFAFAGYAARRLAPDAPLRSAALAGAVAWGVLQAVGVVTSLARDQALHPLTLVATALLAAAVATAGALLAGSAAAAPGARRS
;
A
#
# COMPACT_ATOMS: atom_id res chain seq x y z
N MET A 1 4.85 13.31 10.79
CA MET A 1 4.84 11.84 10.98
C MET A 1 3.50 11.29 11.50
N ARG A 2 2.36 11.98 11.32
CA ARG A 2 1.02 11.50 11.75
C ARG A 2 0.26 10.69 10.68
N GLY A 3 0.61 10.85 9.40
CA GLY A 3 -0.05 10.11 8.30
C GLY A 3 0.27 8.62 8.23
N GLY A 4 1.42 8.18 8.76
CA GLY A 4 1.81 6.77 8.78
C GLY A 4 0.95 5.91 9.72
N LEU A 5 0.42 6.49 10.81
CA LEU A 5 -0.47 5.78 11.75
C LEU A 5 -1.86 5.51 11.16
N PHE A 6 -2.39 6.39 10.31
CA PHE A 6 -3.68 6.17 9.66
C PHE A 6 -3.62 5.14 8.52
N GLY A 7 -2.46 4.97 7.89
CA GLY A 7 -2.24 3.88 6.93
C GLY A 7 -2.35 2.50 7.58
N LEU A 8 -1.94 2.37 8.86
CA LEU A 8 -2.00 1.12 9.60
C LEU A 8 -3.44 0.58 9.77
N VAL A 9 -4.43 1.48 9.87
CA VAL A 9 -5.86 1.12 10.00
C VAL A 9 -6.40 0.43 8.74
N PHE A 10 -5.81 0.70 7.57
CA PHE A 10 -6.21 0.08 6.30
C PHE A 10 -5.37 -1.13 5.90
N VAL A 11 -4.12 -1.22 6.38
CA VAL A 11 -3.24 -2.37 6.10
C VAL A 11 -3.66 -3.61 6.90
N ALA A 12 -4.19 -3.43 8.12
CA ALA A 12 -4.59 -4.55 8.98
C ALA A 12 -5.74 -5.42 8.37
N PRO A 13 -6.84 -4.86 7.82
CA PRO A 13 -7.87 -5.67 7.17
C PRO A 13 -7.37 -6.40 5.92
N ALA A 14 -6.43 -5.81 5.16
CA ALA A 14 -5.87 -6.41 3.96
C ALA A 14 -4.99 -7.62 4.28
N ALA A 15 -4.19 -7.55 5.35
CA ALA A 15 -3.42 -8.68 5.84
C ALA A 15 -4.31 -9.84 6.32
N VAL A 16 -5.40 -9.52 7.05
CA VAL A 16 -6.38 -10.51 7.52
C VAL A 16 -7.14 -11.16 6.35
N ALA A 17 -7.52 -10.37 5.33
CA ALA A 17 -8.18 -10.89 4.14
C ALA A 17 -7.25 -11.79 3.32
N GLY A 18 -5.96 -11.43 3.19
CA GLY A 18 -4.96 -12.25 2.51
C GLY A 18 -4.72 -13.60 3.21
N GLU A 19 -4.80 -13.63 4.54
CA GLU A 19 -4.63 -14.84 5.34
C GLU A 19 -5.87 -15.76 5.28
N LEU A 20 -7.08 -15.19 5.28
CA LEU A 20 -8.34 -15.93 5.12
C LEU A 20 -8.51 -16.56 3.72
N LEU A 21 -7.89 -15.98 2.69
CA LEU A 21 -7.96 -16.44 1.30
C LEU A 21 -6.82 -17.40 0.92
N ALA A 22 -5.84 -17.60 1.80
CA ALA A 22 -4.71 -18.49 1.55
C ALA A 22 -5.09 -19.96 1.77
N ASP A 23 -4.93 -20.79 0.73
CA ASP A 23 -5.17 -22.24 0.83
C ASP A 23 -4.08 -22.95 1.66
N ARG A 24 -4.34 -24.18 2.15
CA ARG A 24 -3.47 -24.93 3.09
C ARG A 24 -2.02 -25.17 2.61
N ARG A 25 -1.74 -24.93 1.33
CA ARG A 25 -0.39 -25.01 0.71
C ARG A 25 0.30 -23.66 0.52
N GLY A 26 -0.33 -22.57 0.97
CA GLY A 26 0.22 -21.23 0.81
C GLY A 26 0.20 -20.67 -0.60
N ARG A 27 -0.45 -21.36 -1.54
CA ARG A 27 -0.64 -20.89 -2.91
C ARG A 27 -2.01 -20.26 -3.02
N VAL A 28 -2.03 -18.99 -3.38
CA VAL A 28 -3.26 -18.31 -3.77
C VAL A 28 -3.50 -18.65 -5.25
N ARG A 29 -4.61 -19.32 -5.59
CA ARG A 29 -5.01 -19.59 -6.99
C ARG A 29 -4.95 -18.29 -7.78
N GLY A 30 -4.55 -18.33 -9.06
CA GLY A 30 -4.23 -17.14 -9.85
C GLY A 30 -5.24 -15.97 -9.77
N GLY A 31 -6.54 -16.27 -9.69
CA GLY A 31 -7.57 -15.25 -9.46
C GLY A 31 -7.53 -14.60 -8.08
N ALA A 32 -7.30 -15.37 -7.01
CA ALA A 32 -7.19 -14.81 -5.67
C ALA A 32 -5.84 -14.08 -5.46
N ALA A 33 -4.77 -14.48 -6.15
CA ALA A 33 -3.49 -13.77 -6.11
C ALA A 33 -3.64 -12.37 -6.72
N LEU A 34 -4.34 -12.29 -7.85
CA LEU A 34 -4.70 -11.02 -8.49
C LEU A 34 -5.55 -10.14 -7.55
N VAL A 35 -6.54 -10.71 -6.87
CA VAL A 35 -7.36 -9.97 -5.90
C VAL A 35 -6.48 -9.40 -4.79
N VAL A 36 -5.61 -10.21 -4.18
CA VAL A 36 -4.68 -9.72 -3.14
C VAL A 36 -3.80 -8.59 -3.68
N THR A 37 -3.18 -8.76 -4.85
CA THR A 37 -2.37 -7.71 -5.47
C THR A 37 -3.17 -6.43 -5.71
N LEU A 38 -4.42 -6.52 -6.18
CA LEU A 38 -5.26 -5.34 -6.38
C LEU A 38 -5.57 -4.63 -5.07
N PHE A 39 -5.87 -5.39 -4.00
CA PHE A 39 -6.11 -4.82 -2.67
C PHE A 39 -4.85 -4.15 -2.11
N GLU A 40 -3.66 -4.73 -2.31
CA GLU A 40 -2.39 -4.11 -1.93
C GLU A 40 -2.15 -2.79 -2.66
N LEU A 41 -2.37 -2.77 -3.99
CA LEU A 41 -2.25 -1.56 -4.80
C LEU A 41 -3.24 -0.48 -4.34
N LEU A 42 -4.49 -0.84 -4.07
CA LEU A 42 -5.46 0.10 -3.49
C LEU A 42 -5.01 0.60 -2.12
N GLY A 43 -4.45 -0.27 -1.28
CA GLY A 43 -3.90 0.10 0.03
C GLY A 43 -2.76 1.12 -0.08
N PHE A 44 -1.81 0.91 -1.00
CA PHE A 44 -0.72 1.86 -1.24
C PHE A 44 -1.24 3.19 -1.81
N ALA A 45 -2.17 3.15 -2.77
CA ALA A 45 -2.79 4.34 -3.33
C ALA A 45 -3.53 5.13 -2.23
N PHE A 46 -4.28 4.44 -1.38
CA PHE A 46 -4.98 5.05 -0.26
C PHE A 46 -4.01 5.67 0.77
N ALA A 47 -2.90 4.99 1.09
CA ALA A 47 -1.88 5.54 1.98
C ALA A 47 -1.33 6.87 1.46
N GLY A 48 -1.04 6.96 0.16
CA GLY A 48 -0.62 8.20 -0.49
C GLY A 48 -1.72 9.28 -0.53
N TYR A 49 -2.96 8.89 -0.84
CA TYR A 49 -4.13 9.77 -0.82
C TYR A 49 -4.33 10.39 0.58
N ALA A 50 -4.33 9.56 1.62
CA ALA A 50 -4.48 9.99 3.01
C ALA A 50 -3.30 10.86 3.47
N ALA A 51 -2.06 10.50 3.10
CA ALA A 51 -0.88 11.30 3.41
C ALA A 51 -0.99 12.73 2.82
N ARG A 52 -1.49 12.85 1.59
CA ARG A 52 -1.72 14.16 0.96
C ARG A 52 -2.89 14.93 1.59
N ARG A 53 -3.97 14.25 1.98
CA ARG A 53 -5.10 14.89 2.68
C ARG A 53 -4.72 15.43 4.06
N LEU A 54 -3.87 14.71 4.79
CA LEU A 54 -3.43 15.10 6.14
C LEU A 54 -2.33 16.16 6.14
N ALA A 55 -1.56 16.27 5.05
CA ALA A 55 -0.50 17.26 4.88
C ALA A 55 -0.46 17.76 3.43
N PRO A 56 -1.42 18.61 3.01
CA PRO A 56 -1.55 19.05 1.63
C PRO A 56 -0.36 19.88 1.12
N ASP A 57 0.38 20.53 2.01
CA ASP A 57 1.58 21.32 1.64
C ASP A 57 2.87 20.50 1.64
N ALA A 58 2.82 19.23 2.09
CA ALA A 58 4.01 18.38 2.12
C ALA A 58 4.46 17.97 0.70
N PRO A 59 5.77 17.86 0.45
CA PRO A 59 6.28 17.49 -0.89
C PRO A 59 5.89 16.05 -1.26
N LEU A 60 5.67 15.76 -2.56
CA LEU A 60 5.25 14.43 -3.04
C LEU A 60 6.12 13.26 -2.54
N ARG A 61 7.41 13.51 -2.26
CA ARG A 61 8.31 12.52 -1.64
C ARG A 61 7.78 11.97 -0.31
N SER A 62 7.00 12.74 0.46
CA SER A 62 6.41 12.25 1.71
C SER A 62 5.32 11.21 1.47
N ALA A 63 4.57 11.33 0.37
CA ALA A 63 3.58 10.32 -0.03
C ALA A 63 4.27 9.05 -0.56
N ALA A 64 5.34 9.19 -1.34
CA ALA A 64 6.17 8.06 -1.76
C ALA A 64 6.73 7.28 -0.57
N LEU A 65 7.26 7.99 0.43
CA LEU A 65 7.75 7.40 1.68
C LEU A 65 6.63 6.71 2.47
N ALA A 66 5.41 7.27 2.49
CA ALA A 66 4.27 6.63 3.13
C ALA A 66 3.93 5.27 2.46
N GLY A 67 3.97 5.22 1.12
CA GLY A 67 3.82 3.97 0.37
C GLY A 67 4.91 2.95 0.67
N ALA A 68 6.18 3.38 0.70
CA ALA A 68 7.31 2.50 1.03
C ALA A 68 7.24 1.95 2.46
N VAL A 69 6.80 2.76 3.43
CA VAL A 69 6.58 2.31 4.81
C VAL A 69 5.44 1.30 4.88
N ALA A 70 4.32 1.56 4.20
CA ALA A 70 3.20 0.61 4.14
C ALA A 70 3.63 -0.73 3.51
N TRP A 71 4.42 -0.68 2.43
CA TRP A 71 5.02 -1.87 1.83
C TRP A 71 5.94 -2.61 2.81
N GLY A 72 6.77 -1.89 3.58
CA GLY A 72 7.67 -2.51 4.56
C GLY A 72 6.91 -3.31 5.63
N VAL A 73 5.78 -2.78 6.10
CA VAL A 73 4.90 -3.49 7.05
C VAL A 73 4.34 -4.77 6.43
N LEU A 74 3.84 -4.68 5.19
CA LEU A 74 3.30 -5.85 4.49
C LEU A 74 4.39 -6.90 4.20
N GLN A 75 5.57 -6.45 3.79
CA GLN A 75 6.67 -7.35 3.48
C GLN A 75 7.20 -8.08 4.71
N ALA A 76 7.09 -7.53 5.92
CA ALA A 76 7.44 -8.26 7.12
C ALA A 76 6.63 -9.57 7.25
N VAL A 77 5.33 -9.53 6.94
CA VAL A 77 4.46 -10.72 6.92
C VAL A 77 4.86 -11.67 5.78
N GLY A 78 5.13 -11.12 4.59
CA GLY A 78 5.58 -11.90 3.42
C GLY A 78 6.91 -12.63 3.64
N VAL A 79 7.87 -11.99 4.31
CA VAL A 79 9.15 -12.60 4.69
C VAL A 79 8.94 -13.71 5.72
N VAL A 80 8.18 -13.46 6.79
CA VAL A 80 7.91 -14.47 7.83
C VAL A 80 7.23 -15.70 7.24
N THR A 81 6.21 -15.50 6.39
CA THR A 81 5.52 -16.61 5.73
C THR A 81 6.38 -17.34 4.70
N SER A 82 7.28 -16.64 4.00
CA SER A 82 8.21 -17.27 3.06
C SER A 82 9.27 -18.11 3.77
N LEU A 83 9.81 -17.61 4.88
CA LEU A 83 10.76 -18.34 5.74
C LEU A 83 10.11 -19.59 6.34
N ALA A 84 8.86 -19.49 6.82
CA ALA A 84 8.12 -20.64 7.33
C ALA A 84 7.80 -21.71 6.26
N ARG A 85 7.96 -21.38 4.97
CA ARG A 85 7.67 -22.25 3.82
C ARG A 85 8.91 -22.62 3.02
N ASP A 86 10.12 -22.32 3.52
CA ASP A 86 11.41 -22.53 2.84
C ASP A 86 11.45 -21.97 1.40
N GLN A 87 10.81 -20.82 1.18
CA GLN A 87 10.82 -20.17 -0.13
C GLN A 87 11.96 -19.17 -0.27
N ALA A 88 12.61 -19.17 -1.44
CA ALA A 88 13.69 -18.25 -1.75
C ALA A 88 13.17 -16.82 -1.94
N LEU A 89 13.69 -15.88 -1.15
CA LEU A 89 13.42 -14.46 -1.30
C LEU A 89 14.34 -13.88 -2.38
N HIS A 90 13.77 -13.23 -3.40
CA HIS A 90 14.54 -12.54 -4.43
C HIS A 90 14.69 -11.04 -4.07
N PRO A 91 15.91 -10.55 -3.80
CA PRO A 91 16.13 -9.16 -3.39
C PRO A 91 15.63 -8.15 -4.43
N LEU A 92 15.79 -8.48 -5.72
CA LEU A 92 15.32 -7.64 -6.81
C LEU A 92 13.79 -7.45 -6.79
N THR A 93 13.05 -8.51 -6.48
CA THR A 93 11.58 -8.45 -6.35
C THR A 93 11.17 -7.59 -5.17
N LEU A 94 11.92 -7.63 -4.06
CA LEU A 94 11.68 -6.75 -2.92
C LEU A 94 11.84 -5.27 -3.30
N VAL A 95 12.95 -4.93 -3.96
CA VAL A 95 13.21 -3.56 -4.38
C VAL A 95 12.16 -3.09 -5.41
N ALA A 96 11.84 -3.92 -6.40
CA ALA A 96 10.86 -3.59 -7.43
C ALA A 96 9.46 -3.35 -6.83
N THR A 97 9.02 -4.19 -5.89
CA THR A 97 7.71 -4.04 -5.24
C THR A 97 7.66 -2.84 -4.29
N ALA A 98 8.77 -2.50 -3.63
CA ALA A 98 8.87 -1.28 -2.83
C ALA A 98 8.72 -0.01 -3.70
N LEU A 99 9.40 0.01 -4.86
CA LEU A 99 9.28 1.11 -5.82
C LEU A 99 7.88 1.20 -6.41
N LEU A 100 7.25 0.06 -6.72
CA LEU A 100 5.86 0.00 -7.17
C LEU A 100 4.92 0.60 -6.12
N ALA A 101 5.06 0.20 -4.85
CA ALA A 101 4.26 0.74 -3.76
C ALA A 101 4.43 2.27 -3.61
N ALA A 102 5.68 2.75 -3.71
CA ALA A 102 5.95 4.18 -3.69
C ALA A 102 5.30 4.92 -4.88
N ALA A 103 5.37 4.37 -6.09
CA ALA A 103 4.75 4.94 -7.29
C ALA A 103 3.21 4.94 -7.23
N VAL A 104 2.62 3.89 -6.68
CA VAL A 104 1.16 3.79 -6.51
C VAL A 104 0.68 4.77 -5.43
N ALA A 105 1.45 4.93 -4.35
CA ALA A 105 1.17 5.95 -3.34
C ALA A 105 1.28 7.38 -3.89
N THR A 106 2.28 7.68 -4.72
CA THR A 106 2.35 9.01 -5.35
C THR A 106 1.17 9.24 -6.28
N ALA A 107 0.72 8.24 -7.05
CA ALA A 107 -0.50 8.35 -7.86
C ALA A 107 -1.74 8.66 -7.00
N GLY A 108 -1.91 7.97 -5.86
CA GLY A 108 -2.98 8.25 -4.90
C GLY A 108 -2.93 9.67 -4.31
N ALA A 109 -1.73 10.17 -4.03
CA ALA A 109 -1.53 11.55 -3.59
C ALA A 109 -1.89 12.58 -4.68
N LEU A 110 -1.56 12.30 -5.94
CA LEU A 110 -1.93 13.17 -7.07
C LEU A 110 -3.45 13.23 -7.24
N LEU A 111 -4.14 12.09 -7.13
CA LEU A 111 -5.61 12.02 -7.11
C LEU A 111 -6.23 12.85 -5.98
N ALA A 112 -5.63 12.84 -4.78
CA ALA A 112 -6.08 13.69 -3.68
C ALA A 112 -5.90 15.18 -4.00
N GLY A 113 -4.78 15.53 -4.65
CA GLY A 113 -4.48 16.90 -5.06
C GLY A 113 -5.41 17.43 -6.15
N SER A 114 -5.73 16.62 -7.16
CA SER A 114 -6.67 17.00 -8.23
C SER A 114 -8.12 17.13 -7.72
N ALA A 115 -8.53 16.27 -6.79
CA ALA A 115 -9.83 16.38 -6.13
C ALA A 115 -9.96 17.67 -5.28
N ALA A 116 -8.87 18.17 -4.70
CA ALA A 116 -8.86 19.44 -3.99
C ALA A 116 -8.85 20.66 -4.94
N ALA A 117 -8.34 20.50 -6.16
CA ALA A 117 -8.28 21.54 -7.18
C ALA A 117 -9.59 21.67 -8.00
N ALA A 118 -10.57 20.78 -7.80
CA ALA A 118 -11.85 20.85 -8.49
C ALA A 118 -12.59 22.17 -8.15
N PRO A 119 -12.93 23.00 -9.15
CA PRO A 119 -13.53 24.32 -8.93
C PRO A 119 -14.99 24.16 -8.51
N GLY A 120 -15.25 24.20 -7.20
CA GLY A 120 -16.61 24.16 -6.65
C GLY A 120 -16.72 24.35 -5.14
N ALA A 121 -15.67 24.07 -4.36
CA ALA A 121 -15.71 24.13 -2.90
C ALA A 121 -15.34 25.52 -2.30
N ARG A 122 -15.77 26.61 -2.95
CA ARG A 122 -15.75 27.97 -2.37
C ARG A 122 -17.10 28.65 -2.54
N ARG A 123 -18.16 28.16 -1.89
CA ARG A 123 -19.33 28.98 -1.51
C ARG A 123 -20.09 28.35 -0.34
N SER A 124 -19.89 28.90 0.86
CA SER A 124 -20.93 29.33 1.81
C SER A 124 -20.25 29.80 3.09
#